data_AF-A0A961VB04-F1
#
_entry.id   AF-A0A961VB04-F1
#
_cell.length_a   1.000
_cell.length_b   1.000
_cell.length_c   1.000
_cell.angle_alpha   90.00
_cell.angle_beta   90.00
_cell.angle_gamma   90.00
#
_symmetry.space_group_name_H-M   'P 1'
#
loop_
_entity.id
_entity.type
_entity.pdbx_description
1 polymer ?
#
loop_
_entity_poly.entity_id
_entity_poly.type
_entity_poly.pdbx_seq_one_letter_code
_entity_poly.pdbx_strand_id
1 'polypeptide(L)'
;MNAETATPTTEDFAALLEESFSGGRLEEGNVVKGRVVAIEKDQVVVDVGLKVEGRVPLKEFTSPGKAPTLTKGDEVEVYLERVENALGEAVLSRDKARREESWVRLEKSFEAGEKVEGAIFNTVKGGYTVDLDGAVAFLPRSQVDIRPVREIGPLMNTPQPFQIL
;
A
#
# COMPACT_ATOMS: atom_id res chain seq x y z
N MET A 1 22.76 -44.94 -7.08
CA MET A 1 21.91 -43.74 -7.11
C MET A 1 22.73 -42.65 -6.44
N ASN A 2 23.41 -41.82 -7.25
CA ASN A 2 24.40 -40.86 -6.76
C ASN A 2 23.69 -39.63 -6.20
N ALA A 3 23.90 -39.35 -4.91
CA ALA A 3 23.62 -38.06 -4.31
C ALA A 3 24.87 -37.19 -4.51
N GLU A 4 24.89 -36.41 -5.57
CA GLU A 4 25.91 -35.40 -5.82
C GLU A 4 25.59 -34.18 -4.94
N THR A 5 26.12 -34.17 -3.71
CA THR A 5 26.11 -32.98 -2.87
C THR A 5 27.15 -32.02 -3.42
N ALA A 6 26.73 -31.15 -4.34
CA ALA A 6 27.55 -30.04 -4.81
C ALA A 6 27.86 -29.12 -3.61
N THR A 7 29.11 -29.11 -3.15
CA THR A 7 29.62 -28.06 -2.27
C THR A 7 29.50 -26.72 -2.99
N PRO A 8 28.78 -25.73 -2.42
CA PRO A 8 28.65 -24.43 -3.05
C PRO A 8 30.04 -23.81 -3.23
N THR A 9 30.34 -23.33 -4.44
CA THR A 9 31.60 -22.65 -4.73
C THR A 9 31.61 -21.26 -4.10
N THR A 10 32.78 -20.64 -3.95
CA THR A 10 32.90 -19.26 -3.45
C THR A 10 32.10 -18.27 -4.30
N GLU A 11 31.93 -18.55 -5.59
CA GLU A 11 31.11 -17.75 -6.51
C GLU A 11 29.60 -17.96 -6.25
N ASP A 12 29.15 -19.19 -5.96
CA ASP A 12 27.76 -19.45 -5.54
C ASP A 12 27.43 -18.77 -4.20
N PHE A 13 28.39 -18.75 -3.27
CA PHE A 13 28.23 -18.02 -2.00
C PHE A 13 28.17 -16.51 -2.22
N ALA A 14 29.01 -15.96 -3.10
CA ALA A 14 28.98 -14.54 -3.44
C ALA A 14 27.64 -14.14 -4.08
N ALA A 15 27.11 -14.96 -5.00
CA ALA A 15 25.83 -14.71 -5.65
C ALA A 15 24.65 -14.76 -4.65
N LEU A 16 24.59 -15.78 -3.80
CA LEU A 16 23.55 -15.89 -2.77
C LEU A 16 23.65 -14.81 -1.69
N LEU A 17 24.87 -14.37 -1.38
CA LEU A 17 25.10 -13.27 -0.44
C LEU A 17 24.69 -11.93 -1.04
N GLU A 18 24.99 -11.69 -2.31
CA GLU A 18 24.56 -10.50 -3.04
C GLU A 18 23.04 -10.49 -3.26
N GLU A 19 22.42 -11.65 -3.48
CA GLU A 19 20.95 -11.82 -3.47
C GLU A 19 20.35 -11.50 -2.09
N SER A 20 21.01 -11.92 -1.01
CA SER A 20 20.62 -11.59 0.37
C SER A 20 20.76 -10.09 0.69
N PHE A 21 21.80 -9.42 0.17
CA PHE A 21 21.96 -7.97 0.30
C PHE A 21 21.02 -7.15 -0.59
N SER A 22 20.61 -7.71 -1.73
CA SER A 22 19.65 -7.10 -2.68
C SER A 22 18.19 -7.42 -2.36
N GLY A 23 17.92 -8.35 -1.43
CA GLY A 23 16.62 -8.64 -0.83
C GLY A 23 16.01 -7.52 0.01
N GLY A 24 16.31 -6.26 -0.33
CA GLY A 24 15.75 -5.06 0.28
C GLY A 24 16.35 -4.77 1.64
N ARG A 25 17.30 -3.83 1.70
CA ARG A 25 17.39 -3.03 2.92
C ARG A 25 15.99 -2.46 3.15
N LEU A 26 15.40 -2.77 4.30
CA LEU A 26 14.13 -2.20 4.72
C LEU A 26 14.38 -0.71 4.96
N GLU A 27 14.20 0.08 3.90
CA GLU A 27 14.39 1.52 3.93
C GLU A 27 13.11 2.19 4.42
N GLU A 28 13.29 3.20 5.27
CA GLU A 28 12.19 4.06 5.70
C GLU A 28 11.49 4.64 4.46
N GLY A 29 10.17 4.69 4.51
CA GLY A 29 9.34 5.21 3.44
C GLY A 29 8.87 4.19 2.41
N ASN A 30 9.17 2.89 2.59
CA ASN A 30 8.75 1.83 1.68
C ASN A 30 7.65 0.95 2.29
N VAL A 31 6.85 0.33 1.41
CA VAL A 31 5.89 -0.72 1.77
C VAL A 31 6.61 -2.05 1.85
N VAL A 32 6.51 -2.71 2.99
CA VAL A 32 7.19 -3.97 3.29
C VAL A 32 6.18 -5.03 3.70
N LYS A 33 6.46 -6.29 3.41
CA LYS A 33 5.62 -7.41 3.85
C LYS A 33 6.06 -7.84 5.25
N GLY A 34 5.11 -7.98 6.15
CA GLY A 34 5.35 -8.42 7.52
C GLY A 34 4.34 -9.45 7.97
N ARG A 35 4.71 -10.21 9.00
CA ARG A 35 3.88 -11.26 9.57
C ARG A 35 3.35 -10.85 10.93
N VAL A 36 2.07 -11.06 11.17
CA VAL A 36 1.45 -10.80 12.47
C VAL A 36 1.96 -11.80 13.51
N VAL A 37 2.74 -11.34 14.48
CA VAL A 37 3.23 -12.15 15.61
C VAL A 37 2.26 -12.09 16.80
N ALA A 38 1.68 -10.93 17.07
CA ALA A 38 0.72 -10.75 18.14
C ALA A 38 -0.37 -9.74 17.80
N ILE A 39 -1.55 -9.94 18.38
CA ILE A 39 -2.67 -9.01 18.31
C ILE A 39 -3.02 -8.69 19.77
N GLU A 40 -2.86 -7.42 20.13
CA GLU A 40 -3.26 -6.86 21.42
C GLU A 40 -4.59 -6.10 21.27
N LYS A 41 -5.08 -5.49 22.37
CA LYS A 41 -6.41 -4.82 22.37
C LYS A 41 -6.50 -3.65 21.38
N ASP A 42 -5.44 -2.86 21.24
CA ASP A 42 -5.41 -1.65 20.41
C ASP A 42 -4.31 -1.65 19.34
N GLN A 43 -3.38 -2.61 19.40
CA GLN A 43 -2.20 -2.67 18.54
C GLN A 43 -1.97 -4.09 18.02
N VAL A 44 -1.45 -4.17 16.81
CA VAL A 44 -0.98 -5.39 16.16
C VAL A 44 0.53 -5.31 16.06
N VAL A 45 1.19 -6.36 16.55
CA VAL A 45 2.64 -6.51 16.44
C VAL A 45 2.94 -7.29 15.17
N VAL A 46 3.73 -6.69 14.30
CA VAL A 46 4.11 -7.22 12.99
C VAL A 46 5.62 -7.33 12.92
N ASP A 47 6.10 -8.53 12.60
CA ASP A 47 7.51 -8.76 12.28
C ASP A 47 7.73 -8.52 10.78
N VAL A 48 8.60 -7.57 10.46
CA VAL A 48 8.96 -7.19 9.09
C VAL A 48 10.39 -7.61 8.73
N GLY A 49 11.06 -8.43 9.56
CA GLY A 49 12.46 -8.81 9.36
C GLY A 49 13.49 -7.77 9.81
N LEU A 50 13.04 -6.77 10.59
CA LEU A 50 13.92 -5.82 11.28
C LEU A 50 14.44 -6.42 12.60
N LYS A 51 15.42 -5.74 13.21
CA LYS A 51 15.88 -6.07 14.58
C LYS A 51 14.81 -5.83 15.64
N VAL A 52 13.81 -5.01 15.32
CA VAL A 52 12.73 -4.60 16.22
C VAL A 52 11.40 -4.94 15.57
N GLU A 53 10.43 -5.31 16.41
CA GLU A 53 9.06 -5.54 15.96
C GLU A 53 8.37 -4.20 15.70
N GLY A 54 7.48 -4.18 14.71
CA GLY A 54 6.69 -3.01 14.38
C GLY A 54 5.29 -3.07 14.95
N ARG A 55 4.75 -1.92 15.33
CA ARG A 55 3.41 -1.80 15.88
C ARG A 55 2.50 -0.99 14.97
N VAL A 56 1.35 -1.57 14.67
CA VAL A 56 0.31 -0.94 13.85
C VAL A 56 -0.99 -0.86 14.66
N PRO A 57 -1.68 0.29 14.72
CA PRO A 57 -2.98 0.39 15.38
C PRO A 57 -4.00 -0.58 14.76
N LEU A 58 -4.74 -1.33 15.60
CA LEU A 58 -5.75 -2.30 15.13
C LEU A 58 -6.83 -1.66 14.25
N LYS A 59 -7.07 -0.35 14.45
CA LYS A 59 -8.01 0.46 13.67
C LYS A 59 -7.68 0.48 12.18
N GLU A 60 -6.40 0.42 11.79
CA GLU A 60 -5.98 0.45 10.38
C GLU A 60 -6.25 -0.88 9.65
N PHE A 61 -6.39 -1.98 10.38
CA PHE A 61 -6.77 -3.28 9.81
C PHE A 61 -8.29 -3.48 9.70
N THR A 62 -9.06 -2.57 10.30
CA THR A 62 -10.52 -2.67 10.33
C THR A 62 -11.09 -1.79 9.22
N SER A 63 -11.69 -2.39 8.18
CA SER A 63 -12.45 -1.62 7.20
C SER A 63 -13.67 -0.97 7.87
N PRO A 64 -14.09 0.25 7.45
CA PRO A 64 -15.26 0.91 8.02
C PRO A 64 -16.49 -0.02 8.02
N GLY A 65 -16.96 -0.40 9.22
CA GLY A 65 -18.15 -1.23 9.39
C GLY A 65 -17.97 -2.75 9.28
N LYS A 66 -16.75 -3.28 9.18
CA LYS A 66 -16.48 -4.74 9.21
C LYS A 66 -15.62 -5.13 10.41
N ALA A 67 -15.81 -6.34 10.93
CA ALA A 67 -14.95 -6.89 11.99
C ALA A 67 -13.50 -7.05 11.49
N PRO A 68 -12.48 -6.93 12.36
CA PRO A 68 -11.09 -7.15 11.99
C PRO A 68 -10.92 -8.60 11.51
N THR A 69 -10.58 -8.77 10.23
CA THR A 69 -10.33 -10.10 9.61
C THR A 69 -8.94 -10.65 9.94
N LEU A 70 -8.21 -10.00 10.85
CA LEU A 70 -6.80 -10.26 11.10
C LEU A 70 -6.62 -11.39 12.11
N THR A 71 -5.79 -12.37 11.76
CA THR A 71 -5.39 -13.46 12.66
C THR A 71 -3.88 -13.49 12.87
N LYS A 72 -3.43 -14.14 13.96
CA LYS A 72 -2.00 -14.32 14.20
C LYS A 72 -1.42 -15.23 13.12
N GLY A 73 -0.31 -14.81 12.54
CA GLY A 73 0.38 -15.54 11.48
C GLY A 73 0.06 -15.08 10.07
N ASP A 74 -0.90 -14.17 9.89
CA ASP A 74 -1.23 -13.59 8.59
C ASP A 74 -0.10 -12.69 8.07
N GLU A 75 0.07 -12.70 6.74
CA GLU A 75 0.97 -11.79 6.04
C GLU A 75 0.22 -10.49 5.70
N VAL A 76 0.80 -9.37 6.06
CA VAL A 76 0.26 -8.02 5.82
C VAL A 76 1.34 -7.11 5.27
N GLU A 77 0.98 -6.28 4.32
CA GLU A 77 1.87 -5.20 3.85
C GLU A 77 1.71 -3.97 4.73
N VAL A 78 2.80 -3.37 5.13
CA VAL A 78 2.84 -2.26 6.08
C VAL A 78 3.87 -1.26 5.61
N TYR A 79 3.59 0.02 5.80
CA TYR A 79 4.49 1.09 5.42
C TYR A 79 5.45 1.35 6.58
N LEU A 80 6.75 1.27 6.32
CA LEU A 80 7.78 1.54 7.31
C LEU A 80 7.97 3.05 7.43
N GLU A 81 7.38 3.66 8.46
CA GLU A 81 7.51 5.10 8.68
C GLU A 81 8.85 5.44 9.33
N ARG A 82 9.27 4.65 10.33
CA ARG A 82 10.57 4.75 10.98
C ARG A 82 11.04 3.38 11.44
N VAL A 83 12.35 3.13 11.29
CA VAL A 83 12.99 1.89 11.77
C VAL A 83 12.98 1.82 13.29
N GLU A 84 13.21 2.94 13.98
CA GLU A 84 13.25 2.98 15.44
C GLU A 84 12.72 4.30 15.99
N ASN A 85 11.78 4.24 16.93
CA ASN A 85 11.33 5.38 17.71
C ASN A 85 12.09 5.47 19.06
N ALA A 86 11.79 6.48 19.89
CA ALA A 86 12.44 6.66 21.19
C ALA A 86 12.23 5.50 22.19
N LEU A 87 11.34 4.56 21.88
CA LEU A 87 11.02 3.37 22.68
C LEU A 87 11.64 2.09 22.11
N GLY A 88 12.40 2.17 21.00
CA GLY A 88 13.01 1.00 20.36
C GLY A 88 12.03 0.19 19.49
N GLU A 89 10.93 0.81 19.04
CA GLU A 89 9.89 0.13 18.25
C GLU A 89 9.84 0.69 16.83
N ALA A 90 9.58 -0.18 15.85
CA ALA A 90 9.32 0.25 14.47
C ALA A 90 7.91 0.85 14.35
N VAL A 91 7.82 2.01 13.72
CA VAL A 91 6.53 2.68 13.46
C VAL A 91 6.04 2.26 12.09
N LEU A 92 4.89 1.59 12.08
CA LEU A 92 4.30 1.02 10.88
C LEU A 92 2.87 1.54 10.68
N SER A 93 2.46 1.71 9.42
CA SER A 93 1.07 2.07 9.07
C SER A 93 0.56 1.26 7.88
N ARG A 94 -0.62 0.67 8.02
CA ARG A 94 -1.32 -0.02 6.93
C ARG A 94 -2.08 0.97 6.06
N ASP A 95 -2.62 2.04 6.62
CA ASP A 95 -3.34 3.06 5.84
C ASP A 95 -2.39 3.79 4.88
N LYS A 96 -1.17 4.12 5.33
CA LYS A 96 -0.14 4.68 4.44
C LYS A 96 0.29 3.67 3.38
N ALA A 97 0.41 2.39 3.74
CA ALA A 97 0.74 1.34 2.78
C ALA A 97 -0.28 1.25 1.64
N ARG A 98 -1.58 1.30 1.97
CA ARG A 98 -2.65 1.32 0.97
C ARG A 98 -2.55 2.52 0.03
N ARG A 99 -2.27 3.71 0.56
CA ARG A 99 -2.12 4.91 -0.29
C ARG A 99 -0.93 4.80 -1.24
N GLU A 100 0.19 4.31 -0.74
CA GLU A 100 1.40 4.12 -1.54
C GLU A 100 1.19 3.05 -2.62
N GLU A 101 0.55 1.93 -2.27
CA GLU A 101 0.18 0.88 -3.23
C GLU A 101 -0.73 1.42 -4.33
N SER A 102 -1.75 2.19 -3.94
CA SER A 102 -2.63 2.87 -4.90
C SER A 102 -1.84 3.84 -5.76
N TRP A 103 -0.90 4.61 -5.19
CA TRP A 103 -0.06 5.52 -5.97
C TRP A 103 0.79 4.78 -7.02
N VAL A 104 1.46 3.70 -6.63
CA VAL A 104 2.24 2.85 -7.56
C VAL A 104 1.34 2.23 -8.64
N ARG A 105 0.11 1.83 -8.28
CA ARG A 105 -0.87 1.32 -9.25
C ARG A 105 -1.28 2.41 -10.24
N LEU A 106 -1.54 3.62 -9.75
CA LEU A 106 -1.91 4.77 -10.58
C LEU A 106 -0.77 5.19 -11.50
N GLU A 107 0.47 5.19 -11.03
CA GLU A 107 1.65 5.48 -11.85
C GLU A 107 1.79 4.47 -13.00
N LYS A 108 1.63 3.18 -12.71
CA LYS A 108 1.59 2.14 -13.75
C LYS A 108 0.44 2.34 -14.73
N SER A 109 -0.76 2.66 -14.24
CA SER A 109 -1.90 2.93 -15.12
C SER A 109 -1.69 4.19 -15.96
N PHE A 110 -0.99 5.20 -15.45
CA PHE A 110 -0.59 6.39 -16.20
C PHE A 110 0.40 6.03 -17.31
N GLU A 111 1.46 5.27 -17.01
CA GLU A 111 2.43 4.80 -18.00
C GLU A 111 1.79 3.91 -19.08
N ALA A 112 0.85 3.06 -18.69
CA ALA A 112 0.13 2.16 -19.59
C ALA A 112 -1.03 2.83 -20.34
N GLY A 113 -1.43 4.04 -19.97
CA GLY A 113 -2.62 4.72 -20.50
C GLY A 113 -3.93 4.00 -20.17
N GLU A 114 -3.96 3.24 -19.09
CA GLU A 114 -5.13 2.47 -18.65
C GLU A 114 -6.14 3.34 -17.90
N LYS A 115 -7.40 2.90 -17.91
CA LYS A 115 -8.48 3.55 -17.16
C LYS A 115 -8.55 2.99 -15.76
N VAL A 116 -8.66 3.88 -14.78
CA VAL A 116 -8.76 3.58 -13.35
C VAL A 116 -10.17 3.89 -12.87
N GLU A 117 -10.76 3.01 -12.07
CA GLU A 117 -12.04 3.29 -11.43
C GLU A 117 -11.86 4.26 -10.25
N GLY A 118 -12.69 5.30 -10.19
CA GLY A 118 -12.72 6.26 -9.09
C GLY A 118 -14.11 6.79 -8.82
N ALA A 119 -14.30 7.46 -7.70
CA ALA A 119 -15.57 8.09 -7.34
C ALA A 119 -15.38 9.56 -7.00
N ILE A 120 -16.27 10.41 -7.52
CA ILE A 120 -16.29 11.83 -7.15
C ILE A 120 -16.90 11.97 -5.77
N PHE A 121 -16.15 12.51 -4.81
CA PHE A 121 -16.65 12.70 -3.44
C PHE A 121 -16.77 14.18 -3.05
N ASN A 122 -16.13 15.10 -3.77
CA ASN A 122 -16.21 16.53 -3.47
C ASN A 122 -16.23 17.43 -4.72
N THR A 123 -16.83 18.61 -4.60
CA THR A 123 -16.89 19.63 -5.65
C THR A 123 -16.14 20.89 -5.20
N VAL A 124 -15.26 21.42 -6.05
CA VAL A 124 -14.50 22.65 -5.80
C VAL A 124 -14.72 23.66 -6.94
N LYS A 125 -14.32 24.92 -6.75
CA LYS A 125 -14.63 26.03 -7.69
C LYS A 125 -14.13 25.82 -9.13
N GLY A 126 -13.18 24.91 -9.37
CA GLY A 126 -12.62 24.62 -10.70
C GLY A 126 -12.88 23.21 -11.24
N GLY A 127 -13.53 22.32 -10.47
CA GLY A 127 -13.61 20.90 -10.81
C GLY A 127 -14.10 20.03 -9.66
N TYR A 128 -13.70 18.77 -9.69
CA TYR A 128 -14.13 17.75 -8.73
C TYR A 128 -12.92 17.08 -8.11
N THR A 129 -13.09 16.63 -6.87
CA THR A 129 -12.11 15.77 -6.21
C THR A 129 -12.60 14.33 -6.34
N VAL A 130 -11.73 13.49 -6.89
CA VAL A 130 -11.98 12.07 -7.16
C VAL A 130 -11.12 11.26 -6.22
N ASP A 131 -11.70 10.23 -5.61
CA ASP A 131 -10.97 9.20 -4.88
C ASP A 131 -10.75 8.00 -5.81
N LEU A 132 -9.48 7.65 -6.01
CA LEU A 132 -8.99 6.55 -6.84
C LEU A 132 -8.41 5.48 -5.92
N ASP A 133 -9.29 4.72 -5.26
CA ASP A 133 -8.91 3.61 -4.35
C ASP A 133 -7.92 4.05 -3.25
N GLY A 134 -8.10 5.24 -2.66
CA GLY A 134 -7.25 5.76 -1.58
C GLY A 134 -6.28 6.87 -1.99
N ALA A 135 -6.18 7.17 -3.29
CA ALA A 135 -5.45 8.33 -3.79
C ALA A 135 -6.40 9.44 -4.24
N VAL A 136 -6.11 10.68 -3.83
CA VAL A 136 -6.96 11.84 -4.11
C VAL A 136 -6.47 12.56 -5.35
N ALA A 137 -7.32 12.64 -6.38
CA ALA A 137 -7.02 13.32 -7.64
C ALA A 137 -7.97 14.49 -7.92
N PHE A 138 -7.53 15.43 -8.75
CA PHE A 138 -8.33 16.57 -9.19
C PHE A 138 -8.79 16.39 -10.63
N LEU A 139 -10.10 16.52 -10.88
CA LEU A 139 -10.72 16.43 -12.18
C LEU A 139 -11.23 17.81 -12.63
N PRO A 140 -10.64 18.44 -13.66
CA PRO A 140 -11.12 19.72 -14.19
C PRO A 140 -12.55 19.63 -14.72
N ARG A 141 -13.36 20.67 -14.48
CA ARG A 141 -14.76 20.70 -14.96
C ARG A 141 -14.90 20.59 -16.48
N SER A 142 -13.89 21.00 -17.24
CA SER A 142 -13.88 20.89 -18.71
C SER A 142 -13.77 19.45 -19.23
N GLN A 143 -13.36 18.50 -18.38
CA GLN A 143 -13.15 17.08 -18.74
C GLN A 143 -14.33 16.17 -18.34
N VAL A 144 -15.41 16.74 -17.77
CA VAL A 144 -16.57 16.01 -17.21
C VAL A 144 -17.70 15.78 -18.24
N ASP A 145 -17.33 15.63 -19.51
CA ASP A 145 -18.21 15.27 -20.64
C ASP A 145 -19.02 16.42 -21.32
N ILE A 146 -19.47 16.11 -22.54
CA ILE A 146 -19.85 16.96 -23.67
C ILE A 146 -21.28 17.54 -23.56
N ARG A 147 -22.08 17.03 -22.62
CA ARG A 147 -23.45 17.52 -22.38
C ARG A 147 -23.45 18.36 -21.11
N PRO A 148 -24.08 19.56 -21.10
CA PRO A 148 -24.26 20.32 -19.87
C PRO A 148 -25.16 19.54 -18.92
N VAL A 149 -24.56 18.68 -18.09
CA VAL A 149 -25.24 17.95 -17.05
C VAL A 149 -25.67 18.99 -16.02
N ARG A 150 -26.98 19.27 -15.99
CA ARG A 150 -27.57 20.23 -15.05
C ARG A 150 -27.40 19.79 -13.59
N GLU A 151 -27.16 18.51 -13.33
CA GLU A 151 -27.03 17.95 -11.99
C GLU A 151 -26.02 16.80 -11.93
N ILE A 152 -24.96 16.98 -11.14
CA ILE A 152 -23.85 16.03 -10.95
C ILE A 152 -24.15 15.11 -9.75
N GLY A 153 -25.24 15.37 -9.04
CA GLY A 153 -25.75 14.54 -7.94
C GLY A 153 -25.78 13.04 -8.24
N PRO A 154 -26.18 12.59 -9.45
CA PRO A 154 -26.17 11.16 -9.79
C PRO A 154 -24.79 10.54 -9.96
N LEU A 155 -23.74 11.34 -10.16
CA LEU A 155 -22.36 10.89 -10.38
C LEU A 155 -21.52 10.94 -9.09
N MET A 156 -22.04 11.59 -8.04
CA MET A 156 -21.38 11.63 -6.73
C MET A 156 -21.37 10.22 -6.11
N ASN A 157 -20.22 9.82 -5.55
CA ASN A 157 -19.98 8.50 -4.95
C ASN A 157 -20.26 7.30 -5.87
N THR A 158 -20.38 7.52 -7.19
CA THR A 158 -20.56 6.45 -8.15
C THR A 158 -19.20 6.11 -8.77
N PRO A 159 -18.75 4.84 -8.74
CA PRO A 159 -17.52 4.44 -9.38
C PRO A 159 -17.64 4.62 -10.90
N GLN A 160 -16.70 5.37 -11.48
CA GLN A 160 -16.61 5.68 -12.90
C GLN A 160 -15.17 5.47 -13.38
N PRO A 161 -14.96 5.07 -14.65
CA PRO A 161 -13.63 4.95 -15.21
C PRO A 161 -13.06 6.34 -15.56
N PHE A 162 -11.91 6.67 -14.98
CA PHE A 162 -11.12 7.85 -15.26
C PHE A 162 -9.82 7.48 -15.95
N GLN A 163 -9.29 8.39 -16.77
CA GLN A 163 -7.96 8.25 -17.34
C GLN A 163 -7.07 9.34 -16.75
N ILE A 164 -5.89 8.93 -16.28
CA ILE A 164 -4.87 9.85 -15.79
C ILE A 164 -4.14 10.42 -17.00
N LEU A 165 -3.98 11.74 -17.05
CA LEU A 165 -3.39 12.50 -18.15
C LEU A 165 -2.16 13.29 -17.68
#